data_AF-A0A8H8JV60-F1
#
_entry.id   AF-A0A8H8JV60-F1
#
_cell.length_a   1.000
_cell.length_b   1.000
_cell.length_c   1.000
_cell.angle_alpha   90.00
_cell.angle_beta   90.00
_cell.angle_gamma   90.00
#
_symmetry.space_group_name_H-M   'P 1'
#
loop_
_entity.id
_entity.type
_entity.pdbx_description
1 polymer ?
#
loop_
_entity_poly.entity_id
_entity_poly.type
_entity_poly.pdbx_seq_one_letter_code
_entity_poly.pdbx_strand_id
1 'polypeptide(L)'
;MSIQAGTYSLRSVLDPTIFVGTGAVPAIYPPYPAPLRSIEAAYKDAINIQPTTGGYYVLKAHGQFIGYNGTDVKLLPLGGTAVEWAIVEVNGTDVYRLELPNQGKWWMTSGVKYTTIQLVDDDESLSEEWSILPYKF
;
A
#
# COMPACT_ATOMS: atom_id res chain seq x y z
N MET A 1 -15.37 -9.01 -2.08
CA MET A 1 -14.76 -9.77 -3.20
C MET A 1 -13.28 -9.98 -2.94
N SER A 2 -12.63 -10.94 -3.60
CA SER A 2 -11.16 -11.12 -3.55
C SER A 2 -10.47 -10.38 -4.70
N ILE A 3 -9.34 -9.74 -4.40
CA ILE A 3 -8.50 -9.10 -5.43
C ILE A 3 -7.71 -10.20 -6.15
N GLN A 4 -7.70 -10.15 -7.49
CA GLN A 4 -6.88 -11.07 -8.27
C GLN A 4 -5.39 -10.79 -8.12
N ALA A 5 -4.56 -11.82 -8.29
CA ALA A 5 -3.11 -11.62 -8.34
C ALA A 5 -2.75 -10.72 -9.53
N GLY A 6 -1.90 -9.72 -9.32
CA GLY A 6 -1.59 -8.76 -10.37
C GLY A 6 -0.71 -7.60 -9.93
N THR A 7 -0.51 -6.66 -10.85
CA THR A 7 0.24 -5.44 -10.59
C THR A 7 -0.69 -4.25 -10.70
N TYR A 8 -0.73 -3.45 -9.64
CA TYR A 8 -1.71 -2.39 -9.43
C TYR A 8 -1.04 -1.09 -9.03
N SER A 9 -1.76 0.02 -9.21
CA SER A 9 -1.50 1.28 -8.54
C SER A 9 -2.59 1.52 -7.49
N LEU A 10 -2.22 1.94 -6.29
CA LEU A 10 -3.14 2.32 -5.24
C LEU A 10 -3.32 3.83 -5.28
N ARG A 11 -4.56 4.30 -5.43
CA ARG A 11 -4.93 5.71 -5.49
C ARG A 11 -5.82 6.05 -4.31
N SER A 12 -5.54 7.15 -3.62
CA SER A 12 -6.37 7.59 -2.50
C SER A 12 -7.78 7.99 -2.97
N VAL A 13 -8.79 7.66 -2.17
CA VAL A 13 -10.16 8.15 -2.37
C VAL A 13 -10.30 9.60 -1.86
N LEU A 14 -9.60 9.95 -0.78
CA LEU A 14 -9.57 11.31 -0.23
C LEU A 14 -9.10 12.35 -1.25
N ASP A 15 -8.03 12.06 -1.99
CA ASP A 15 -7.53 12.89 -3.09
C ASP A 15 -7.08 12.01 -4.27
N PRO A 16 -7.77 12.04 -5.43
CA PRO A 16 -7.45 11.19 -6.57
C PRO A 16 -6.15 11.58 -7.28
N THR A 17 -5.49 12.68 -6.90
CA THR A 17 -4.15 13.03 -7.39
C THR A 17 -3.03 12.32 -6.61
N ILE A 18 -3.38 11.68 -5.49
CA ILE A 18 -2.46 10.96 -4.60
C ILE A 18 -2.48 9.46 -4.89
N PHE A 19 -1.28 8.93 -5.06
CA PHE A 19 -1.02 7.51 -5.20
C PHE A 19 -0.06 7.04 -4.11
N VAL A 20 0.03 5.72 -3.95
CA VAL A 20 1.04 5.10 -3.09
C VAL A 20 2.31 4.87 -3.89
N GLY A 21 3.44 5.26 -3.31
CA GLY A 21 4.76 4.97 -3.85
C GLY A 21 5.87 5.49 -2.96
N THR A 22 7.10 5.09 -3.25
CA THR A 22 8.29 5.44 -2.46
C THR A 22 8.90 6.78 -2.87
N GLY A 23 8.45 7.36 -3.99
CA GLY A 23 8.99 8.60 -4.55
C GLY A 23 10.28 8.35 -5.31
N ALA A 24 11.13 9.38 -5.45
CA ALA A 24 12.44 9.21 -6.05
C ALA A 24 13.35 8.34 -5.15
N VAL A 25 13.41 7.05 -5.46
CA VAL A 25 14.36 6.12 -4.83
C VAL A 25 15.68 6.19 -5.61
N PRO A 26 16.83 6.43 -4.94
CA PRO A 26 18.13 6.34 -5.60
C PRO A 26 18.31 4.97 -6.24
N ALA A 27 18.88 4.94 -7.46
CA ALA A 27 19.17 3.70 -8.19
C ALA A 27 20.39 2.95 -7.60
N ILE A 28 20.32 2.62 -6.31
CA ILE A 28 21.34 1.87 -5.58
C ILE A 28 20.85 0.44 -5.32
N TYR A 29 21.76 -0.53 -5.38
CA TYR A 29 21.45 -1.95 -5.14
C TYR A 29 22.27 -2.49 -3.94
N PRO A 30 21.64 -3.18 -2.96
CA PRO A 30 20.20 -3.43 -2.88
C PRO A 30 19.39 -2.15 -2.61
N PRO A 31 18.14 -2.06 -3.10
CA PRO A 31 17.29 -0.90 -2.86
C PRO A 31 17.06 -0.67 -1.36
N TYR A 32 17.15 0.60 -0.95
CA TYR A 32 17.03 0.96 0.45
C TYR A 32 15.60 0.72 0.97
N PRO A 33 15.40 0.19 2.19
CA PRO A 33 14.11 0.10 2.85
C PRO A 33 13.44 1.49 3.00
N ALA A 34 12.67 1.90 2.00
CA ALA A 34 12.06 3.21 1.90
C ALA A 34 10.61 3.20 2.43
N PRO A 35 10.17 4.26 3.14
CA PRO A 35 8.76 4.42 3.48
C PRO A 35 7.92 4.56 2.22
N LEU A 36 6.73 3.97 2.22
CA LEU A 36 5.70 4.29 1.25
C LEU A 36 5.13 5.65 1.62
N ARG A 37 4.81 6.45 0.61
CA ARG A 37 4.37 7.82 0.73
C ARG A 37 3.17 8.08 -0.16
N SER A 38 2.41 9.10 0.19
CA SER A 38 1.49 9.79 -0.69
C SER A 38 2.31 10.50 -1.77
N ILE A 39 2.20 10.10 -3.03
CA ILE A 39 2.98 10.69 -4.12
C ILE A 39 2.08 11.07 -5.29
N GLU A 40 2.64 11.82 -6.24
CA GLU A 40 1.96 12.15 -7.49
C GLU A 40 2.00 10.96 -8.46
N ALA A 41 1.07 10.92 -9.41
CA ALA A 41 0.97 9.85 -10.40
C ALA A 41 2.28 9.55 -11.15
N ALA A 42 3.14 10.56 -11.36
CA ALA A 42 4.44 10.41 -12.03
C ALA A 42 5.46 9.59 -11.23
N TYR A 43 5.28 9.46 -9.92
CA TYR A 43 6.16 8.74 -9.00
C TYR A 43 5.49 7.54 -8.33
N LYS A 44 4.35 7.08 -8.88
CA LYS A 44 3.60 5.95 -8.32
C LYS A 44 4.35 4.64 -8.53
N ASP A 45 4.27 3.77 -7.55
CA ASP A 45 4.90 2.46 -7.64
C ASP A 45 3.97 1.42 -8.23
N ALA A 46 4.56 0.48 -8.96
CA ALA A 46 3.92 -0.76 -9.36
C ALA A 46 3.86 -1.70 -8.15
N ILE A 47 2.67 -1.85 -7.57
CA ILE A 47 2.44 -2.71 -6.40
C ILE A 47 1.95 -4.07 -6.88
N ASN A 48 2.77 -5.09 -6.70
CA ASN A 48 2.39 -6.47 -6.96
C ASN A 48 1.62 -7.03 -5.78
N ILE A 49 0.39 -7.48 -6.01
CA ILE A 49 -0.50 -8.07 -5.01
C ILE A 49 -0.60 -9.57 -5.30
N GLN A 50 -0.30 -10.40 -4.30
CA GLN A 50 -0.35 -11.86 -4.39
C GLN A 50 -1.23 -12.42 -3.28
N PRO A 51 -2.32 -13.15 -3.60
CA PRO A 51 -3.13 -13.81 -2.59
C PRO A 51 -2.36 -14.95 -1.93
N THR A 52 -2.64 -15.16 -0.65
CA THR A 52 -2.11 -16.25 0.18
C THR A 52 -3.20 -17.29 0.41
N THR A 53 -2.82 -18.46 0.95
CA THR A 53 -3.79 -19.51 1.30
C THR A 53 -4.72 -19.12 2.44
N GLY A 54 -4.38 -18.11 3.24
CA GLY A 54 -5.18 -17.63 4.38
C GLY A 54 -6.25 -16.59 4.03
N GLY A 55 -6.42 -16.24 2.75
CA GLY A 55 -7.32 -15.14 2.34
C GLY A 55 -6.72 -13.74 2.52
N TYR A 56 -5.46 -13.65 2.93
CA TYR A 56 -4.68 -12.42 3.00
C TYR A 56 -3.81 -12.23 1.75
N TYR A 57 -3.10 -11.12 1.68
CA TYR A 57 -2.28 -10.76 0.53
C TYR A 57 -0.86 -10.41 0.96
N VAL A 58 0.10 -10.79 0.13
CA VAL A 58 1.47 -10.30 0.23
C VAL A 58 1.67 -9.26 -0.86
N LEU A 59 2.19 -8.11 -0.45
CA LEU A 59 2.39 -6.95 -1.30
C LEU A 59 3.89 -6.73 -1.56
N LYS A 60 4.25 -6.38 -2.80
CA LYS A 60 5.63 -6.04 -3.17
C LYS A 60 5.69 -4.79 -4.04
N ALA A 61 6.75 -4.01 -3.88
CA ALA A 61 7.17 -2.99 -4.83
C ALA A 61 8.70 -3.04 -4.94
N HIS A 62 9.24 -2.77 -6.13
CA HIS A 62 10.69 -2.86 -6.41
C HIS A 62 11.32 -4.22 -6.06
N GLY A 63 10.53 -5.30 -6.11
CA GLY A 63 10.97 -6.65 -5.72
C GLY A 63 11.09 -6.89 -4.21
N GLN A 64 10.82 -5.88 -3.37
CA GLN A 64 10.82 -5.97 -1.90
C GLN A 64 9.40 -6.13 -1.36
N PHE A 65 9.26 -6.83 -0.24
CA PHE A 65 7.98 -6.90 0.48
C PHE A 65 7.63 -5.54 1.06
N ILE A 66 6.33 -5.22 1.04
CA ILE A 66 5.79 -4.09 1.78
C ILE A 66 5.37 -4.59 3.17
N GLY A 67 5.91 -3.95 4.19
CA GLY A 67 5.64 -4.20 5.60
C GLY A 67 5.51 -2.88 6.36
N TYR A 68 5.91 -2.88 7.63
CA TYR A 68 5.83 -1.69 8.48
C TYR A 68 6.98 -1.63 9.50
N ASN A 69 7.25 -0.44 10.02
CA ASN A 69 8.10 -0.23 11.20
C ASN A 69 7.50 0.88 12.05
N GLY A 70 7.12 0.57 13.30
CA GLY A 70 6.27 1.46 14.09
C GLY A 70 4.94 1.65 13.38
N THR A 71 4.56 2.90 13.11
CA THR A 71 3.37 3.25 12.34
C THR A 71 3.64 3.38 10.84
N ASP A 72 4.90 3.41 10.39
CA ASP A 72 5.19 3.71 8.99
C ASP A 72 5.11 2.46 8.12
N VAL A 73 4.30 2.51 7.07
CA VAL A 73 4.26 1.49 6.01
C VAL A 73 5.48 1.68 5.11
N LYS A 74 6.24 0.61 4.87
CA LYS A 74 7.52 0.71 4.17
C LYS A 74 7.94 -0.55 3.42
N LEU A 75 8.88 -0.40 2.48
CA LEU A 75 9.63 -1.53 1.93
C LEU A 75 10.51 -2.14 3.01
N LEU A 76 10.49 -3.47 3.08
CA LEU A 76 11.37 -4.24 3.94
C LEU A 76 12.71 -4.50 3.27
N PRO A 77 13.80 -4.71 4.03
CA PRO A 77 15.08 -5.14 3.47
C PRO A 77 14.94 -6.34 2.54
N LEU A 78 15.83 -6.43 1.54
CA LEU A 78 15.85 -7.59 0.64
C LEU A 78 16.02 -8.88 1.46
N GLY A 79 15.16 -9.87 1.22
CA GLY A 79 15.12 -11.10 2.01
C GLY A 79 14.38 -10.97 3.35
N GLY A 80 13.76 -9.82 3.65
CA GLY A 80 12.89 -9.64 4.80
C GLY A 80 11.67 -10.56 4.76
N THR A 81 11.09 -10.81 5.93
CA THR A 81 9.90 -11.65 6.07
C THR A 81 8.68 -10.95 5.46
N ALA A 82 7.88 -11.68 4.69
CA ALA A 82 6.64 -11.16 4.16
C ALA A 82 5.68 -10.78 5.28
N VAL A 83 5.01 -9.64 5.14
CA VAL A 83 3.85 -9.26 5.96
C VAL A 83 2.60 -9.56 5.14
N GLU A 84 1.63 -10.21 5.78
CA GLU A 84 0.31 -10.45 5.21
C GLU A 84 -0.61 -9.26 5.54
N TRP A 85 -1.38 -8.86 4.55
CA TRP A 85 -2.32 -7.74 4.61
C TRP A 85 -3.73 -8.22 4.31
N ALA A 86 -4.72 -7.75 5.06
CA ALA A 86 -6.12 -7.90 4.67
C ALA A 86 -6.48 -6.76 3.71
N ILE A 87 -7.12 -7.07 2.59
CA ILE A 87 -7.70 -6.08 1.68
C ILE A 87 -9.20 -6.23 1.76
N VAL A 88 -9.86 -5.23 2.34
CA VAL A 88 -11.28 -5.26 2.68
C VAL A 88 -12.02 -4.29 1.76
N GLU A 89 -13.02 -4.79 1.05
CA GLU A 89 -13.88 -3.98 0.17
C GLU A 89 -14.86 -3.14 1.00
N VAL A 90 -15.01 -1.87 0.65
CA VAL A 90 -15.93 -0.94 1.33
C VAL A 90 -17.29 -0.97 0.64
N ASN A 91 -18.33 -1.41 1.35
CA ASN A 91 -19.74 -1.31 0.95
C ASN A 91 -20.09 -1.81 -0.46
N GLY A 92 -19.39 -2.83 -0.98
CA GLY A 92 -19.65 -3.40 -2.32
C GLY A 92 -19.28 -2.46 -3.47
N THR A 93 -18.31 -1.56 -3.23
CA THR A 93 -17.75 -0.64 -4.22
C THR A 93 -16.33 -1.09 -4.62
N ASP A 94 -15.77 -0.55 -5.71
CA ASP A 94 -14.35 -0.77 -6.09
C ASP A 94 -13.36 0.04 -5.21
N VAL A 95 -13.69 0.23 -3.93
CA VAL A 95 -12.89 0.91 -2.92
C VAL A 95 -12.52 -0.08 -1.83
N TYR A 96 -11.28 0.02 -1.36
CA TYR A 96 -10.69 -0.95 -0.44
C TYR A 96 -9.96 -0.25 0.70
N ARG A 97 -9.95 -0.90 1.87
CA ARG A 97 -9.07 -0.57 3.00
C ARG A 97 -8.05 -1.70 3.19
N LEU A 98 -6.84 -1.34 3.61
CA LEU A 98 -5.75 -2.29 3.84
C LEU A 98 -5.44 -2.36 5.33
N GLU A 99 -5.54 -3.54 5.94
CA GLU A 99 -5.37 -3.76 7.38
C GLU A 99 -4.18 -4.68 7.68
N LEU A 100 -3.51 -4.46 8.81
CA LEU A 100 -2.81 -5.55 9.50
C LEU A 100 -3.83 -6.54 10.07
N PRO A 101 -3.86 -7.81 9.63
CA PRO A 101 -4.90 -8.74 10.01
C PRO A 101 -5.14 -8.85 11.52
N ASN A 102 -6.40 -8.62 11.93
CA ASN A 102 -6.87 -8.75 13.32
C ASN A 102 -6.20 -7.78 14.31
N GLN A 103 -5.66 -6.65 13.82
CA GLN A 103 -5.04 -5.63 14.67
C GLN A 103 -5.82 -4.32 14.69
N GLY A 104 -6.82 -4.13 13.81
CA GLY A 104 -7.54 -2.86 13.69
C GLY A 104 -6.64 -1.70 13.24
N LYS A 105 -5.54 -2.02 12.55
CA LYS A 105 -4.55 -1.05 12.07
C LYS A 105 -4.61 -0.93 10.56
N TRP A 106 -4.98 0.25 10.07
CA TRP A 106 -5.30 0.49 8.67
C TRP A 106 -4.31 1.44 8.00
N TRP A 107 -4.05 1.22 6.72
CA TRP A 107 -3.23 2.13 5.91
C TRP A 107 -3.98 3.44 5.69
N MET A 108 -3.35 4.55 6.08
CA MET A 108 -3.88 5.90 5.97
C MET A 108 -2.92 6.84 5.23
N THR A 109 -3.51 7.75 4.46
CA THR A 109 -2.83 8.94 3.94
C THR A 109 -3.38 10.22 4.56
N SER A 110 -2.49 11.15 4.92
CA SER A 110 -2.89 12.47 5.43
C SER A 110 -3.54 13.39 4.37
N GLY A 111 -3.61 12.97 3.10
CA GLY A 111 -4.00 13.82 1.98
C GLY A 111 -2.92 14.84 1.57
N VAL A 112 -1.76 14.84 2.23
CA VAL A 112 -0.62 15.70 1.89
C VAL A 112 0.40 14.92 1.09
N LYS A 113 0.82 15.46 -0.05
CA LYS A 113 1.86 14.84 -0.88
C LYS A 113 3.19 14.75 -0.12
N TYR A 114 3.92 13.69 -0.42
CA TYR A 114 5.22 13.29 0.11
C TYR A 114 5.24 12.93 1.60
N THR A 115 4.08 12.85 2.27
CA THR A 115 3.99 12.27 3.62
C THR A 115 3.95 10.77 3.57
N THR A 116 4.47 10.12 4.61
CA THR A 116 4.46 8.66 4.77
C THR A 116 3.04 8.11 4.86
N ILE A 117 2.81 6.93 4.29
CA ILE A 117 1.60 6.13 4.54
C ILE A 117 1.74 5.48 5.91
N GLN A 118 0.74 5.65 6.77
CA GLN A 118 0.81 5.23 8.16
C GLN A 118 -0.23 4.19 8.51
N LEU A 119 0.04 3.44 9.57
CA LEU A 119 -0.92 2.57 10.24
C LEU A 119 -1.60 3.35 11.36
N VAL A 120 -2.92 3.43 11.31
CA VAL A 120 -3.77 4.09 12.31
C VAL A 120 -4.84 3.16 12.82
N ASP A 121 -5.42 3.47 13.98
CA ASP A 121 -6.65 2.83 14.42
C ASP A 121 -7.80 3.21 13.48
N ASP A 122 -8.74 2.28 13.26
CA ASP A 122 -9.90 2.48 12.39
C ASP A 122 -10.70 3.72 12.79
N ASP A 123 -10.83 4.65 11.85
CA ASP A 123 -11.73 5.81 11.97
C ASP A 123 -12.80 5.87 10.88
N GLU A 124 -12.87 4.83 10.03
CA GLU A 124 -13.76 4.73 8.87
C GLU A 124 -13.72 5.95 7.93
N SER A 125 -12.59 6.67 7.88
CA SER A 125 -12.46 7.86 7.05
C SER A 125 -11.98 7.55 5.63
N LEU A 126 -12.27 8.48 4.71
CA LEU A 126 -11.76 8.43 3.33
C LEU A 126 -10.22 8.42 3.26
N SER A 127 -9.54 8.80 4.34
CA SER A 127 -8.08 8.78 4.43
C SER A 127 -7.50 7.37 4.46
N GLU A 128 -8.32 6.38 4.82
CA GLU A 128 -7.98 4.95 4.87
C GLU A 128 -8.38 4.20 3.59
N GLU A 129 -9.07 4.88 2.67
CA GLU A 129 -9.70 4.27 1.51
C GLU A 129 -8.88 4.43 0.23
N TRP A 130 -8.81 3.33 -0.53
CA TRP A 130 -7.97 3.19 -1.70
C TRP A 130 -8.72 2.58 -2.88
N SER A 131 -8.59 3.19 -4.05
CA SER A 131 -8.90 2.54 -5.32
C SER A 131 -7.70 1.69 -5.76
N ILE A 132 -7.91 0.39 -5.98
CA ILE A 132 -6.87 -0.53 -6.50
C ILE A 132 -7.07 -0.66 -8.01
N LEU A 133 -6.21 0.00 -8.79
CA LEU A 133 -6.37 0.11 -10.24
C LEU A 133 -5.30 -0.72 -10.96
N PRO A 134 -5.60 -1.40 -12.08
CA PRO A 134 -4.57 -2.06 -12.89
C PRO A 134 -3.44 -1.09 -13.24
N TYR A 135 -2.20 -1.51 -13.02
CA TYR A 135 -1.06 -0.62 -13.25
C TYR A 135 -0.90 -0.31 -14.74
N LYS A 136 -0.85 0.97 -15.09
CA LYS A 136 -0.58 1.48 -16.43
C LYS A 136 0.56 2.50 -16.36
N PHE A 137 1.52 2.33 -17.26
CA PHE A 137 2.65 3.24 -17.48
C PHE A 137 2.15 4.58 -18.03
#